data_AF-A0A3D0SQ30-F1
#
_entry.id   AF-A0A3D0SQ30-F1
#
_cell.length_a   1.000
_cell.length_b   1.000
_cell.length_c   1.000
_cell.angle_alpha   90.00
_cell.angle_beta   90.00
_cell.angle_gamma   90.00
#
_symmetry.space_group_name_H-M   'P 1'
#
loop_
_entity.id
_entity.type
_entity.pdbx_description
1 polymer ?
#
loop_
_entity_poly.entity_id
_entity_poly.type
_entity_poly.pdbx_seq_one_letter_code
_entity_poly.pdbx_strand_id
1 'polypeptide(L)'
;LRMVRGWAFDPDCREGAVLKGWVESRFGLLTHYHGGLLADRTHDTYLHFLEARSHGLYSTNALEAQLDLLYTYCQYELYRSQPEVTHLCLYRGFNRFSDAQVLAQLNRRSMIILLNNLSSFSIHRERAEEFGDHLLRVQVPISKVFFYNRMLPGMLKGEDEYVVIGGVYEVERLA
;
A
#
# COMPACT_ATOMS: atom_id res chain seq x y z
N LEU A 1 3.31 11.90 11.32
CA LEU A 1 1.90 11.96 10.84
C LEU A 1 1.73 12.59 9.47
N ARG A 2 2.47 13.65 9.10
CA ARG A 2 2.32 14.28 7.77
C ARG A 2 2.36 13.29 6.60
N MET A 3 3.34 12.38 6.57
CA MET A 3 3.44 11.36 5.51
C MET A 3 2.20 10.48 5.41
N VAL A 4 1.72 9.97 6.55
CA VAL A 4 0.52 9.13 6.63
C VAL A 4 -0.73 9.88 6.20
N ARG A 5 -0.87 11.15 6.60
CA ARG A 5 -2.01 11.99 6.17
C ARG A 5 -1.97 12.29 4.67
N GLY A 6 -0.78 12.56 4.12
CA GLY A 6 -0.60 12.76 2.69
C GLY A 6 -0.99 11.52 1.89
N TRP A 7 -0.60 10.33 2.38
CA TRP A 7 -1.02 9.05 1.78
C TRP A 7 -2.54 8.89 1.74
N ALA A 8 -3.21 9.11 2.87
CA ALA A 8 -4.67 8.97 2.96
C ALA A 8 -5.42 9.97 2.06
N PHE A 9 -4.84 11.15 1.82
CA PHE A 9 -5.43 12.15 0.94
C PHE A 9 -5.19 11.86 -0.55
N ASP A 10 -3.95 11.56 -0.92
CA ASP A 10 -3.56 11.27 -2.29
C ASP A 10 -2.30 10.38 -2.32
N PRO A 11 -2.41 9.09 -2.71
CA PRO A 11 -1.25 8.19 -2.76
C PRO A 11 -0.24 8.55 -3.87
N ASP A 12 -0.58 9.47 -4.77
CA ASP A 12 0.29 10.00 -5.83
C ASP A 12 0.87 11.38 -5.51
N CYS A 13 0.70 11.86 -4.28
CA CYS A 13 1.36 13.08 -3.81
C CYS A 13 2.82 12.83 -3.37
N ARG A 14 3.53 13.91 -3.03
CA ARG A 14 4.91 13.89 -2.54
C ARG A 14 5.12 12.93 -1.36
N GLU A 15 4.23 12.97 -0.38
CA GLU A 15 4.26 12.06 0.77
C GLU A 15 4.12 10.60 0.31
N GLY A 16 3.23 10.33 -0.65
CA GLY A 16 3.10 9.01 -1.27
C GLY A 16 4.37 8.55 -1.99
N ALA A 17 5.07 9.46 -2.68
CA ALA A 17 6.36 9.17 -3.31
C ALA A 17 7.42 8.73 -2.28
N VAL A 18 7.47 9.40 -1.12
CA VAL A 18 8.37 9.03 -0.03
C VAL A 18 8.06 7.63 0.51
N LEU A 19 6.79 7.33 0.78
CA LEU A 19 6.40 6.03 1.32
C LEU A 19 6.68 4.89 0.32
N LYS A 20 6.31 5.07 -0.96
CA LYS A 20 6.63 4.11 -2.04
C LYS A 20 8.15 3.93 -2.18
N GLY A 21 8.92 5.02 -2.11
CA GLY A 21 10.39 4.99 -2.15
C GLY A 21 11.02 4.28 -0.94
N TRP A 22 10.43 4.41 0.25
CA TRP A 22 10.87 3.65 1.43
C TRP A 22 10.66 2.14 1.22
N VAL A 23 9.54 1.73 0.64
CA VAL A 23 9.30 0.31 0.31
C VAL A 23 10.34 -0.20 -0.70
N GLU A 24 10.66 0.57 -1.74
CA GLU A 24 11.74 0.21 -2.67
C GLU A 24 13.07 0.01 -1.93
N SER A 25 13.40 0.91 -1.01
CA SER A 25 14.65 0.90 -0.25
C SER A 25 14.79 -0.30 0.69
N ARG A 26 13.70 -0.70 1.38
CA ARG A 26 13.74 -1.75 2.40
C ARG A 26 13.39 -3.14 1.90
N PHE A 27 12.55 -3.24 0.87
CA PHE A 27 12.03 -4.53 0.39
C PHE A 27 12.40 -4.83 -1.06
N GLY A 28 13.01 -3.89 -1.79
CA GLY A 28 13.36 -4.07 -3.20
C GLY A 28 12.16 -4.14 -4.14
N LEU A 29 10.95 -3.81 -3.66
CA LEU A 29 9.73 -3.83 -4.45
C LEU A 29 9.55 -2.50 -5.19
N LEU A 30 9.67 -2.55 -6.51
CA LEU A 30 9.60 -1.37 -7.37
C LEU A 30 8.22 -0.71 -7.36
N THR A 31 8.21 0.61 -7.38
CA THR A 31 6.99 1.38 -7.62
C THR A 31 6.60 1.23 -9.08
N HIS A 32 5.39 0.72 -9.34
CA HIS A 32 4.87 0.55 -10.69
C HIS A 32 3.99 1.73 -11.11
N TYR A 33 3.43 2.48 -10.15
CA TYR A 33 2.53 3.60 -10.43
C TYR A 33 2.68 4.76 -9.43
N HIS A 34 2.80 5.98 -9.95
CA HIS A 34 2.76 7.23 -9.20
C HIS A 34 2.33 8.38 -10.11
N GLY A 35 1.03 8.71 -10.12
CA GLY A 35 0.45 9.68 -11.06
C GLY A 35 0.53 9.26 -12.54
N GLY A 36 0.94 8.02 -12.79
CA GLY A 36 1.23 7.43 -14.09
C GLY A 36 2.03 6.15 -13.94
N LEU A 37 2.05 5.30 -14.97
CA LEU A 37 2.84 4.07 -14.98
C LEU A 37 4.34 4.38 -15.03
N LEU A 38 5.11 3.68 -14.21
CA LEU A 38 6.58 3.81 -14.11
C LEU A 38 7.31 2.70 -14.88
N ALA A 39 6.69 2.20 -15.96
CA ALA A 39 7.16 1.03 -16.71
C ALA A 39 8.55 1.22 -17.33
N ASP A 40 8.92 2.46 -17.66
CA ASP A 40 10.22 2.81 -18.20
C ASP A 40 10.88 3.92 -17.37
N ARG A 41 12.08 3.64 -16.88
CA ARG A 41 12.88 4.54 -16.03
C ARG A 41 13.47 5.73 -16.80
N THR A 42 13.31 5.76 -18.12
CA THR A 42 13.75 6.87 -18.98
C THR A 42 12.65 7.90 -19.24
N HIS A 43 11.40 7.62 -18.82
CA HIS A 43 10.27 8.49 -19.08
C HIS A 43 10.09 9.56 -18.00
N ASP A 44 9.52 10.70 -18.39
CA ASP A 44 9.25 11.86 -17.52
C ASP A 44 8.50 11.49 -16.24
N THR A 45 7.59 10.50 -16.28
CA THR A 45 6.85 10.03 -15.10
C THR A 45 7.78 9.47 -14.02
N TYR A 46 8.84 8.76 -14.39
CA TYR A 46 9.81 8.24 -13.43
C TYR A 46 10.65 9.36 -12.82
N LEU A 47 11.03 10.35 -13.63
CA LEU A 47 11.74 11.54 -13.13
C LEU A 47 10.86 12.34 -12.15
N HIS A 48 9.59 12.55 -12.45
CA HIS A 48 8.65 13.20 -11.53
C HIS A 48 8.50 12.44 -10.21
N PHE A 49 8.42 11.10 -10.25
CA PHE A 49 8.39 10.28 -9.04
C PHE A 49 9.68 10.46 -8.20
N LEU A 50 10.85 10.45 -8.84
CA LEU A 50 12.14 10.66 -8.17
C LEU A 50 12.26 12.07 -7.58
N GLU A 51 11.80 13.09 -8.31
CA GLU A 51 11.77 14.48 -7.86
C GLU A 51 10.85 14.63 -6.63
N ALA A 52 9.62 14.11 -6.71
CA ALA A 52 8.66 14.13 -5.61
C ALA A 52 9.22 13.43 -4.36
N ARG A 53 9.82 12.24 -4.52
CA ARG A 53 10.50 11.51 -3.44
C ARG A 53 11.64 12.34 -2.84
N SER A 54 12.51 12.90 -3.69
CA SER A 54 13.69 13.66 -3.25
C SER A 54 13.28 14.91 -2.47
N HIS A 55 12.29 15.67 -2.97
CA HIS A 55 11.75 16.82 -2.26
C HIS A 55 11.03 16.44 -0.96
N GLY A 56 10.40 15.28 -0.90
CA GLY A 56 9.76 14.78 0.32
C GLY A 56 10.76 14.38 1.40
N LEU A 57 11.93 13.86 1.02
CA LEU A 57 13.01 13.47 1.93
C LEU A 57 13.89 14.66 2.35
N TYR A 58 13.99 15.70 1.50
CA TYR A 58 14.87 16.83 1.75
C TYR A 58 14.57 17.53 3.09
N SER A 59 15.62 17.71 3.91
CA SER A 59 15.54 18.35 5.24
C SER A 59 14.55 17.69 6.21
N THR A 60 14.27 16.40 6.04
CA THR A 60 13.42 15.63 6.96
C THR A 60 14.31 14.77 7.85
N ASN A 61 14.56 15.23 9.08
CA ASN A 61 15.47 14.61 10.06
C ASN A 61 15.31 13.08 10.15
N ALA A 62 16.12 12.33 9.41
CA ALA A 62 16.09 10.87 9.33
C ALA A 62 14.70 10.26 9.08
N LEU A 63 13.90 10.82 8.16
CA LEU A 63 12.52 10.37 7.92
C LEU A 63 12.40 8.87 7.61
N GLU A 64 13.32 8.30 6.82
CA GLU A 64 13.28 6.85 6.54
C GLU A 64 13.42 6.00 7.81
N ALA A 65 14.27 6.41 8.77
CA ALA A 65 14.38 5.72 10.06
C ALA A 65 13.12 5.86 10.91
N GLN A 66 12.38 6.97 10.79
CA GLN A 66 11.07 7.12 11.43
C GLN A 66 10.02 6.19 10.81
N LEU A 67 10.10 5.93 9.50
CA LEU A 67 9.24 4.95 8.82
C LEU A 67 9.62 3.52 9.21
N ASP A 68 10.92 3.23 9.37
CA ASP A 68 11.40 1.95 9.91
C ASP A 68 10.82 1.70 11.32
N LEU A 69 10.82 2.73 12.18
CA LEU A 69 10.20 2.67 13.51
C LEU A 69 8.69 2.45 13.43
N LEU A 70 7.99 3.14 12.53
CA LEU A 70 6.55 2.97 12.33
C LEU A 70 6.19 1.55 11.94
N TYR A 71 6.90 0.98 10.94
CA TYR A 71 6.73 -0.40 10.53
C TYR A 71 7.00 -1.35 11.69
N THR A 72 8.14 -1.21 12.36
CA THR A 72 8.54 -2.08 13.49
C THR A 72 7.51 -2.05 14.62
N TYR A 73 7.02 -0.86 14.97
CA TYR A 73 5.99 -0.72 15.99
C TYR A 73 4.65 -1.35 15.56
N CYS A 74 4.27 -1.21 14.28
CA CYS A 74 3.09 -1.90 13.75
C CYS A 74 3.21 -3.42 13.86
N GLN A 75 4.36 -3.97 13.49
CA GLN A 75 4.62 -5.40 13.61
C GLN A 75 4.57 -5.87 15.07
N TYR A 76 5.14 -5.09 16.00
CA TYR A 76 5.06 -5.35 17.43
C TYR A 76 3.62 -5.37 17.94
N GLU A 77 2.80 -4.37 17.60
CA GLU A 77 1.41 -4.29 18.07
C GLU A 77 0.51 -5.39 17.47
N LEU A 78 0.71 -5.74 16.20
CA LEU A 78 0.00 -6.85 15.56
C LEU A 78 0.34 -8.18 16.24
N TYR A 79 1.63 -8.45 16.48
CA TYR A 79 2.06 -9.65 17.19
C TYR A 79 1.54 -9.69 18.63
N ARG A 80 1.63 -8.57 19.37
CA ARG A 80 1.20 -8.49 20.77
C ARG A 80 -0.32 -8.69 20.92
N SER A 81 -1.10 -8.17 19.98
CA SER A 81 -2.56 -8.27 20.03
C SER A 81 -3.07 -9.65 19.57
N GLN A 82 -2.41 -10.28 18.59
CA GLN A 82 -2.85 -11.52 17.96
C GLN A 82 -1.65 -12.41 17.58
N PRO A 83 -0.98 -13.09 18.54
CA PRO A 83 0.28 -13.78 18.30
C PRO A 83 0.23 -14.94 17.30
N GLU A 84 -0.93 -15.58 17.17
CA GLU A 84 -1.13 -16.76 16.29
C GLU A 84 -1.62 -16.38 14.89
N VAL A 85 -2.02 -15.13 14.68
CA VAL A 85 -2.52 -14.68 13.38
C VAL A 85 -1.33 -14.47 12.45
N THR A 86 -1.40 -15.08 11.27
CA THR A 86 -0.36 -14.93 10.24
C THR A 86 -0.81 -14.05 9.08
N HIS A 87 -2.14 -13.96 8.86
CA HIS A 87 -2.76 -13.24 7.76
C HIS A 87 -3.99 -12.47 8.24
N LEU A 88 -4.24 -11.32 7.62
CA LEU A 88 -5.47 -10.54 7.76
C LEU A 88 -6.31 -10.68 6.49
N CYS A 89 -7.60 -10.95 6.67
CA CYS A 89 -8.56 -10.87 5.57
C CYS A 89 -8.90 -9.40 5.33
N LEU A 90 -8.44 -8.85 4.21
CA LEU A 90 -8.64 -7.45 3.84
C LEU A 90 -9.30 -7.33 2.47
N TYR A 91 -9.94 -6.19 2.25
CA TYR A 91 -10.69 -5.85 1.05
C TYR A 91 -10.10 -4.63 0.35
N ARG A 92 -10.18 -4.62 -0.97
CA ARG A 92 -9.76 -3.50 -1.80
C ARG A 92 -10.70 -3.31 -2.98
N GLY A 93 -11.22 -2.09 -3.11
CA GLY A 93 -11.89 -1.63 -4.32
C GLY A 93 -10.87 -1.46 -5.45
N PHE A 94 -11.28 -1.79 -6.67
CA PHE A 94 -10.49 -1.55 -7.86
C PHE A 94 -11.41 -1.22 -9.04
N ASN A 95 -10.93 -0.35 -9.93
CA ASN A 95 -11.67 0.00 -11.15
C ASN A 95 -11.40 -1.01 -12.26
N ARG A 96 -10.14 -1.10 -12.71
CA ARG A 96 -9.72 -2.04 -13.76
C ARG A 96 -8.29 -2.49 -13.52
N PHE A 97 -8.02 -3.77 -13.76
CA PHE A 97 -6.65 -4.24 -13.94
C PHE A 97 -6.19 -3.89 -15.35
N SER A 98 -4.94 -3.44 -15.48
CA SER A 98 -4.26 -3.56 -16.76
C SER A 98 -3.85 -5.02 -16.97
N ASP A 99 -3.78 -5.50 -18.21
CA ASP A 99 -3.34 -6.88 -18.50
C ASP A 99 -1.98 -7.21 -17.85
N ALA A 100 -1.07 -6.23 -17.77
CA ALA A 100 0.24 -6.36 -17.14
C ALA A 100 0.20 -6.59 -15.61
N GLN A 101 -0.94 -6.34 -14.95
CA GLN A 101 -1.12 -6.56 -13.51
C GLN A 101 -1.63 -7.96 -13.20
N VAL A 102 -2.25 -8.67 -14.15
CA VAL A 102 -2.73 -10.04 -13.94
C VAL A 102 -1.63 -11.01 -14.35
N LEU A 103 -1.02 -11.67 -13.37
CA LEU A 103 0.08 -12.60 -13.61
C LEU A 103 -0.41 -14.00 -13.97
N ALA A 104 -1.52 -14.43 -13.36
CA ALA A 104 -2.15 -15.72 -13.66
C ALA A 104 -3.63 -15.72 -13.27
N GLN A 105 -4.47 -16.38 -14.08
CA GLN A 105 -5.85 -16.68 -13.70
C GLN A 105 -5.90 -18.10 -13.12
N LEU A 106 -6.30 -18.24 -11.85
CA LEU A 106 -6.39 -19.56 -11.20
C LEU A 106 -7.75 -20.22 -11.45
N ASN A 107 -8.82 -19.43 -11.36
CA ASN A 107 -10.19 -19.85 -11.70
C ASN A 107 -11.05 -18.60 -12.00
N ARG A 108 -12.37 -18.74 -12.13
CA ARG A 108 -13.27 -17.61 -12.47
C ARG A 108 -13.25 -16.45 -11.45
N ARG A 109 -12.92 -16.70 -10.19
CA ARG A 109 -12.90 -15.70 -9.11
C ARG A 109 -11.52 -15.46 -8.51
N SER A 110 -10.61 -16.42 -8.59
CA SER A 110 -9.25 -16.31 -8.06
C SER A 110 -8.23 -16.01 -9.14
N MET A 111 -7.32 -15.10 -8.86
CA MET A 111 -6.22 -14.71 -9.75
C MET A 111 -5.00 -14.28 -8.94
N ILE A 112 -3.84 -14.34 -9.57
CA ILE A 112 -2.60 -13.79 -9.05
C ILE A 112 -2.38 -12.44 -9.73
N ILE A 113 -2.24 -11.39 -8.92
CA ILE A 113 -1.99 -10.03 -9.41
C ILE A 113 -0.68 -9.46 -8.86
N LEU A 114 -0.13 -8.50 -9.58
CA LEU A 114 0.94 -7.62 -9.14
C LEU A 114 0.35 -6.28 -8.70
N LEU A 115 0.35 -6.04 -7.39
CA LEU A 115 0.01 -4.73 -6.83
C LEU A 115 1.21 -3.78 -6.91
N ASN A 116 0.91 -2.49 -6.95
CA ASN A 116 1.93 -1.47 -6.69
C ASN A 116 2.60 -1.73 -5.34
N ASN A 117 3.85 -1.32 -5.15
CA ASN A 117 4.63 -1.68 -3.95
C ASN A 117 4.02 -1.21 -2.61
N LEU A 118 3.09 -0.26 -2.64
CA LEU A 118 2.29 0.14 -1.49
C LEU A 118 0.85 0.35 -1.94
N SER A 119 -0.11 -0.16 -1.17
CA SER A 119 -1.53 -0.13 -1.51
C SER A 119 -2.42 -0.05 -0.28
N SER A 120 -3.55 0.63 -0.41
CA SER A 120 -4.57 0.75 0.64
C SER A 120 -5.57 -0.39 0.62
N PHE A 121 -5.96 -0.83 1.81
CA PHE A 121 -6.94 -1.88 2.04
C PHE A 121 -7.86 -1.48 3.20
N SER A 122 -9.00 -2.15 3.32
CA SER A 122 -9.89 -2.04 4.47
C SER A 122 -10.21 -3.42 5.05
N ILE A 123 -10.44 -3.48 6.36
CA ILE A 123 -11.03 -4.67 6.99
C ILE A 123 -12.54 -4.76 6.74
N HIS A 124 -13.17 -3.65 6.38
CA HIS A 124 -14.60 -3.56 6.11
C HIS A 124 -14.85 -3.63 4.61
N ARG A 125 -15.63 -4.63 4.19
CA ARG A 125 -16.04 -4.80 2.79
C ARG A 125 -16.74 -3.55 2.24
N GLU A 126 -17.69 -3.03 3.00
CA GLU A 126 -18.55 -1.89 2.62
C GLU A 126 -17.71 -0.65 2.28
N ARG A 127 -16.65 -0.41 3.07
CA ARG A 127 -15.70 0.68 2.82
C ARG A 127 -14.90 0.47 1.55
N ALA A 128 -14.44 -0.76 1.30
CA ALA A 128 -13.70 -1.06 0.08
C ALA A 128 -14.55 -0.94 -1.19
N GLU A 129 -15.86 -1.20 -1.11
CA GLU A 129 -16.81 -1.01 -2.23
C GLU A 129 -16.96 0.46 -2.65
N GLU A 130 -16.65 1.43 -1.77
CA GLU A 130 -16.66 2.85 -2.12
C GLU A 130 -15.52 3.24 -3.11
N PHE A 131 -14.51 2.38 -3.27
CA PHE A 131 -13.26 2.70 -3.99
C PHE A 131 -13.09 1.97 -5.34
N GLY A 132 -14.17 1.52 -5.96
CA GLY A 132 -14.17 1.16 -7.38
C GLY A 132 -15.29 0.21 -7.82
N ASP A 133 -15.27 -0.14 -9.10
CA ASP A 133 -16.32 -0.97 -9.73
C ASP A 133 -16.30 -2.44 -9.30
N HIS A 134 -15.17 -2.89 -8.75
CA HIS A 134 -14.95 -4.28 -8.40
C HIS A 134 -14.29 -4.41 -7.02
N LEU A 135 -14.54 -5.54 -6.37
CA LEU A 135 -14.07 -5.80 -5.01
C LEU A 135 -13.18 -7.04 -4.95
N LEU A 136 -12.00 -6.88 -4.34
CA LEU A 136 -11.08 -7.97 -4.04
C LEU A 136 -11.13 -8.31 -2.55
N ARG A 137 -11.03 -9.60 -2.26
CA ARG A 137 -10.67 -10.16 -0.95
C ARG A 137 -9.28 -10.75 -1.02
N VAL A 138 -8.45 -10.44 -0.03
CA VAL A 138 -7.04 -10.83 0.01
C VAL A 138 -6.68 -11.31 1.41
N GLN A 139 -5.92 -12.41 1.50
CA GLN A 139 -5.26 -12.82 2.74
C GLN A 139 -3.87 -12.16 2.78
N VAL A 140 -3.76 -11.06 3.51
CA VAL A 140 -2.52 -10.27 3.59
C VAL A 140 -1.66 -10.79 4.73
N PRO A 141 -0.42 -11.26 4.49
CA PRO A 141 0.49 -11.61 5.57
C PRO A 141 0.72 -10.41 6.50
N ILE A 142 0.74 -10.64 7.81
CA ILE A 142 0.95 -9.56 8.80
C ILE A 142 2.25 -8.80 8.54
N SER A 143 3.30 -9.51 8.11
CA SER A 143 4.60 -8.92 7.74
C SER A 143 4.54 -7.94 6.57
N LYS A 144 3.47 -7.98 5.76
CA LYS A 144 3.25 -7.00 4.68
C LYS A 144 2.40 -5.81 5.11
N VAL A 145 1.91 -5.75 6.35
CA VAL A 145 1.19 -4.58 6.86
C VAL A 145 2.21 -3.51 7.24
N PHE A 146 2.17 -2.35 6.56
CA PHE A 146 3.08 -1.26 6.89
C PHE A 146 2.59 -0.50 8.15
N PHE A 147 1.35 -0.03 8.12
CA PHE A 147 0.65 0.53 9.28
C PHE A 147 -0.87 0.51 9.03
N TYR A 148 -1.65 0.80 10.07
CA TYR A 148 -3.09 0.99 9.96
C TYR A 148 -3.57 2.16 10.83
N ASN A 149 -4.62 2.85 10.38
CA ASN A 149 -5.00 4.15 10.94
C ASN A 149 -5.34 4.10 12.43
N ARG A 150 -5.95 3.01 12.90
CA ARG A 150 -6.35 2.83 14.31
C ARG A 150 -5.17 2.81 15.29
N MET A 151 -3.98 2.45 14.82
CA MET A 151 -2.76 2.45 15.64
C MET A 151 -2.25 3.87 15.95
N LEU A 152 -2.57 4.85 15.08
CA LEU A 152 -1.96 6.17 15.13
C LEU A 152 -2.87 7.20 15.83
N PRO A 153 -2.39 7.88 16.89
CA PRO A 153 -3.17 8.90 17.57
C PRO A 153 -3.43 10.10 16.65
N GLY A 154 -4.66 10.60 16.64
CA GLY A 154 -5.03 11.79 15.85
C GLY A 154 -5.18 11.56 14.34
N MET A 155 -5.27 10.30 13.90
CA MET A 155 -5.78 9.94 12.57
C MET A 155 -7.31 9.92 12.56
N LEU A 156 -7.91 10.23 11.40
CA LEU A 156 -9.36 10.15 11.21
C LEU A 156 -9.81 8.70 11.41
N LYS A 157 -10.69 8.49 12.39
CA LYS A 157 -11.17 7.15 12.78
C LYS A 157 -12.13 6.50 11.77
N GLY A 158 -12.54 7.23 10.73
CA GLY A 158 -13.62 6.83 9.82
C GLY A 158 -13.22 5.79 8.78
N GLU A 159 -11.94 5.70 8.42
CA GLU A 159 -11.52 4.92 7.24
C GLU A 159 -11.04 3.51 7.56
N ASP A 160 -10.61 3.23 8.80
CA ASP A 160 -10.02 1.93 9.22
C ASP A 160 -9.05 1.34 8.16
N GLU A 161 -8.29 2.24 7.51
CA GLU A 161 -7.39 1.90 6.41
C GLU A 161 -6.19 1.11 6.93
N TYR A 162 -5.83 0.09 6.15
CA TYR A 162 -4.57 -0.65 6.25
C TYR A 162 -3.72 -0.31 5.04
N VAL A 163 -2.51 0.18 5.29
CA VAL A 163 -1.51 0.41 4.25
C VAL A 163 -0.61 -0.80 4.18
N VAL A 164 -0.58 -1.44 3.01
CA VAL A 164 -0.01 -2.78 2.81
C VAL A 164 1.10 -2.72 1.75
N ILE A 165 2.23 -3.30 2.08
CA ILE A 165 3.35 -3.55 1.17
C ILE A 165 2.88 -4.52 0.09
N GLY A 166 2.93 -4.08 -1.16
CA GLY A 166 2.36 -4.79 -2.30
C GLY A 166 3.23 -5.93 -2.83
N GLY A 167 3.40 -5.94 -4.15
CA GLY A 167 3.98 -7.06 -4.88
C GLY A 167 2.93 -8.10 -5.27
N VAL A 168 3.32 -9.37 -5.30
CA VAL A 168 2.46 -10.46 -5.79
C VAL A 168 1.47 -10.92 -4.71
N TYR A 169 0.21 -11.05 -5.09
CA TYR A 169 -0.87 -11.55 -4.25
C TYR A 169 -1.80 -12.48 -5.02
N GLU A 170 -2.24 -13.55 -4.36
CA GLU A 170 -3.47 -14.22 -4.74
C GLU A 170 -4.66 -13.41 -4.19
N VAL A 171 -5.63 -13.15 -5.07
CA VAL A 171 -6.82 -12.38 -4.74
C VAL A 171 -8.07 -13.11 -5.22
N GLU A 172 -9.16 -12.92 -4.50
CA GLU A 172 -10.48 -13.39 -4.88
C GLU A 172 -11.38 -12.20 -5.21
N ARG A 173 -11.98 -12.24 -6.40
CA ARG A 173 -12.96 -11.27 -6.86
C ARG A 173 -14.35 -11.64 -6.33
N LEU A 174 -14.98 -10.71 -5.61
CA LEU A 174 -16.28 -10.90 -4.96
C LEU A 174 -17.47 -10.36 -5.78
N ALA A 175 -17.21 -9.44 -6.73
CA ALA A 175 -18.18 -8.90 -7.68
C ALA A 175 -17.49 -8.50 -9.00
#